data_AF-A0A1Y3VKD5-F1
#
_entry.id   AF-A0A1Y3VKD5-F1
#
_cell.length_a   1.000
_cell.length_b   1.000
_cell.length_c   1.000
_cell.angle_alpha   90.00
_cell.angle_beta   90.00
_cell.angle_gamma   90.00
#
_symmetry.space_group_name_H-M   'P 1'
#
loop_
_entity.id
_entity.type
_entity.pdbx_description
1 polymer ?
#
loop_
_entity_poly.entity_id
_entity_poly.type
_entity_poly.pdbx_seq_one_letter_code
_entity_poly.pdbx_strand_id
1 'polypeptide(L)'
;MKKFLMCAVAMLFMGSVAATAQTPEEKQASDERIAVLKADRPKDCGVKEIDDVVAKCKTIADATVAIADATAVASGEKSLPNGEELLAKVESTIKELTDVGTLMGGAASALTSVKNPLKLKSATKSLNYAKDVVAAAGEELPYQAKLIKNLIAGN
;
A
#
# COMPACT_ATOMS: atom_id res chain seq x y z
N MET A 1 -30.29 -24.39 21.03
CA MET A 1 -29.53 -24.60 22.29
C MET A 1 -28.32 -25.48 21.99
N LYS A 2 -27.14 -25.08 22.49
CA LYS A 2 -25.89 -25.89 22.61
C LYS A 2 -25.20 -26.22 21.25
N LYS A 3 -23.96 -25.84 20.92
CA LYS A 3 -22.84 -25.19 21.62
C LYS A 3 -21.90 -24.65 20.53
N PHE A 4 -21.62 -23.36 20.49
CA PHE A 4 -20.43 -22.82 19.83
C PHE A 4 -19.77 -21.83 20.79
N LEU A 5 -19.24 -22.41 21.86
CA LEU A 5 -18.31 -21.79 22.78
C LEU A 5 -16.93 -21.83 22.10
N MET A 6 -16.60 -20.79 21.32
CA MET A 6 -15.23 -20.52 20.88
C MET A 6 -15.08 -19.05 20.46
N CYS A 7 -15.35 -18.12 21.39
CA CYS A 7 -14.93 -16.71 21.28
C CYS A 7 -14.21 -16.22 22.55
N ALA A 8 -13.59 -17.13 23.31
CA ALA A 8 -12.97 -16.81 24.59
C ALA A 8 -11.50 -17.26 24.65
N VAL A 9 -10.67 -16.83 23.70
CA VAL A 9 -9.21 -16.78 23.85
C VAL A 9 -8.66 -15.59 23.06
N ALA A 10 -8.69 -14.40 23.68
CA ALA A 10 -7.76 -13.30 23.38
C ALA A 10 -7.76 -12.20 24.46
N MET A 11 -8.35 -12.45 25.64
CA MET A 11 -8.49 -11.43 26.70
C MET A 11 -7.46 -11.57 27.82
N LEU A 12 -6.30 -12.19 27.59
CA LEU A 12 -5.25 -12.39 28.59
C LEU A 12 -3.86 -12.48 27.94
N PHE A 13 -3.38 -11.37 27.40
CA PHE A 13 -1.94 -11.08 27.32
C PHE A 13 -1.73 -9.59 27.65
N MET A 14 -1.22 -9.38 28.87
CA MET A 14 -0.20 -8.38 29.26
C MET A 14 -0.48 -6.90 28.93
N GLY A 15 -0.60 -6.02 29.92
CA GLY A 15 0.51 -5.71 30.83
C GLY A 15 1.43 -4.69 30.15
N SER A 16 1.30 -3.42 30.53
CA SER A 16 2.06 -2.26 30.03
C SER A 16 2.11 -2.11 28.51
N VAL A 17 1.10 -1.45 27.94
CA VAL A 17 1.27 -0.77 26.65
C VAL A 17 2.23 0.39 26.89
N ALA A 18 3.53 0.13 26.82
CA ALA A 18 4.49 1.18 26.55
C ALA A 18 4.02 1.86 25.25
N ALA A 19 3.98 3.19 25.27
CA ALA A 19 3.31 4.06 24.30
C ALA A 19 3.90 4.06 22.87
N THR A 20 4.45 2.94 22.40
CA THR A 20 5.13 2.80 21.10
C THR A 20 4.77 1.53 20.31
N ALA A 21 3.94 0.61 20.83
CA ALA A 21 3.59 -0.61 20.11
C ALA A 21 2.36 -0.38 19.21
N GLN A 22 2.54 -0.52 17.88
CA GLN A 22 1.45 -0.58 16.90
C GLN A 22 0.40 -1.61 17.34
N THR A 23 -0.90 -1.35 17.09
CA THR A 23 -1.91 -2.35 17.45
C THR A 23 -1.82 -3.55 16.49
N PRO A 24 -2.17 -4.78 16.92
CA PRO A 24 -2.23 -5.94 16.04
C PRO A 24 -3.11 -5.70 14.82
N GLU A 25 -4.18 -4.92 14.96
CA GLU A 25 -5.09 -4.56 13.89
C GLU A 25 -4.44 -3.62 12.86
N GLU A 26 -3.68 -2.62 13.31
CA GLU A 26 -2.90 -1.74 12.41
C GLU A 26 -1.88 -2.55 11.60
N LYS A 27 -1.21 -3.52 12.25
CA LYS A 27 -0.25 -4.41 11.57
C LYS A 27 -0.95 -5.33 10.55
N GLN A 28 -2.07 -5.95 10.93
CA GLN A 28 -2.81 -6.81 10.01
C GLN A 28 -3.28 -6.02 8.78
N ALA A 29 -3.82 -4.82 8.96
CA ALA A 29 -4.23 -3.97 7.86
C ALA A 29 -3.06 -3.59 6.93
N SER A 30 -1.87 -3.35 7.49
CA SER A 30 -0.65 -3.15 6.70
C SER A 30 -0.27 -4.41 5.91
N ASP A 31 -0.28 -5.59 6.54
CA ASP A 31 0.02 -6.86 5.86
C ASP A 31 -0.94 -7.10 4.67
N GLU A 32 -2.23 -6.80 4.84
CA GLU A 32 -3.25 -6.89 3.78
C GLU A 32 -3.01 -5.90 2.64
N ARG A 33 -2.67 -4.64 2.94
CA ARG A 33 -2.33 -3.62 1.92
C ARG A 33 -1.06 -4.00 1.16
N ILE A 34 -0.05 -4.50 1.86
CA ILE A 34 1.20 -4.96 1.25
C ILE A 34 0.96 -6.16 0.33
N ALA A 35 0.04 -7.07 0.68
CA ALA A 35 -0.34 -8.17 -0.20
C ALA A 35 -0.97 -7.68 -1.52
N VAL A 36 -1.82 -6.64 -1.47
CA VAL A 36 -2.36 -5.98 -2.67
C VAL A 36 -1.24 -5.36 -3.51
N LEU A 37 -0.31 -4.64 -2.89
CA LEU A 37 0.79 -3.96 -3.57
C LEU A 37 1.79 -4.92 -4.23
N LYS A 38 1.90 -6.15 -3.70
CA LYS A 38 2.71 -7.24 -4.28
C LYS A 38 2.04 -7.94 -5.47
N ALA A 39 0.79 -7.62 -5.80
CA ALA A 39 0.11 -8.22 -6.92
C ALA A 39 0.82 -7.95 -8.26
N ASP A 40 0.87 -8.96 -9.12
CA ASP A 40 1.50 -8.84 -10.43
C ASP A 40 0.81 -7.78 -11.29
N ARG A 41 1.63 -6.92 -11.89
CA ARG A 41 1.18 -5.94 -12.89
C ARG A 41 0.52 -6.70 -14.05
N PRO A 42 -0.72 -6.34 -14.45
CA PRO A 42 -1.31 -6.85 -15.67
C PRO A 42 -0.44 -6.52 -16.90
N LYS A 43 -0.48 -7.36 -17.92
CA LYS A 43 0.12 -7.03 -19.22
C LYS A 43 -0.57 -5.80 -19.82
N ASP A 44 0.18 -5.04 -20.60
CA ASP A 44 -0.34 -3.86 -21.30
C ASP A 44 -1.58 -4.22 -22.13
N CYS A 45 -2.62 -3.40 -22.01
CA CYS A 45 -3.88 -3.60 -22.71
C CYS A 45 -3.93 -2.89 -24.07
N GLY A 46 -2.91 -2.08 -24.38
CA GLY A 46 -2.76 -1.33 -25.62
C GLY A 46 -3.58 -0.04 -25.65
N VAL A 47 -3.97 0.48 -24.48
CA VAL A 47 -4.63 1.78 -24.31
C VAL A 47 -3.65 2.64 -23.51
N LYS A 48 -3.00 3.59 -24.20
CA LYS A 48 -1.83 4.30 -23.68
C LYS A 48 -2.06 4.93 -22.31
N GLU A 49 -3.19 5.62 -22.13
CA GLU A 49 -3.53 6.30 -20.87
C GLU A 49 -3.66 5.32 -19.71
N ILE A 50 -4.19 4.12 -19.97
CA ILE A 50 -4.34 3.07 -18.96
C ILE A 50 -2.98 2.42 -18.69
N ASP A 51 -2.22 2.10 -19.74
CA ASP A 51 -0.93 1.42 -19.62
C ASP A 51 0.12 2.31 -18.91
N ASP A 52 0.12 3.62 -19.18
CA ASP A 52 0.96 4.61 -18.50
C ASP A 52 0.64 4.72 -17.01
N VAL A 53 -0.65 4.79 -16.66
CA VAL A 53 -1.10 4.83 -15.26
C VAL A 53 -0.72 3.54 -14.54
N VAL A 54 -0.92 2.38 -15.16
CA VAL A 54 -0.58 1.08 -14.59
C VAL A 54 0.93 0.93 -14.38
N ALA A 55 1.74 1.44 -15.31
CA ALA A 55 3.20 1.46 -15.14
C ALA A 55 3.62 2.32 -13.94
N LYS A 56 3.05 3.53 -13.80
CA LYS A 56 3.33 4.39 -12.65
C LYS A 56 2.85 3.80 -11.33
N CYS A 57 1.65 3.20 -11.30
CA CYS A 57 1.16 2.46 -10.14
C CYS A 57 2.13 1.33 -9.74
N LYS A 58 2.69 0.59 -10.70
CA LYS A 58 3.67 -0.46 -10.38
C LYS A 58 4.92 0.12 -9.69
N THR A 59 5.45 1.24 -10.18
CA THR A 59 6.58 1.94 -9.53
C THR A 59 6.25 2.35 -8.10
N ILE A 60 5.06 2.92 -7.87
CA ILE A 60 4.60 3.30 -6.52
C ILE A 60 4.44 2.08 -5.62
N ALA A 61 3.86 0.99 -6.14
CA ALA A 61 3.68 -0.24 -5.39
C ALA A 61 5.02 -0.83 -4.95
N ASP A 62 6.00 -0.90 -5.86
CA ASP A 62 7.35 -1.37 -5.56
C ASP A 62 8.06 -0.49 -4.53
N ALA A 63 7.95 0.83 -4.67
CA ALA A 63 8.51 1.77 -3.72
C ALA A 63 7.88 1.62 -2.33
N THR A 64 6.55 1.47 -2.26
CA THR A 64 5.80 1.30 -1.01
C THR A 64 6.17 -0.01 -0.31
N VAL A 65 6.28 -1.11 -1.06
CA VAL A 65 6.74 -2.40 -0.52
C VAL A 65 8.18 -2.29 0.00
N ALA A 66 9.08 -1.68 -0.77
CA ALA A 66 10.47 -1.51 -0.34
C ALA A 66 10.59 -0.65 0.93
N ILE A 67 9.75 0.38 1.08
CA ILE A 67 9.66 1.19 2.30
C ILE A 67 9.21 0.32 3.47
N ALA A 68 8.12 -0.43 3.31
CA ALA A 68 7.59 -1.28 4.37
C ALA A 68 8.58 -2.36 4.81
N ASP A 69 9.27 -3.00 3.86
CA ASP A 69 10.31 -3.98 4.15
C ASP A 69 11.48 -3.34 4.95
N ALA A 70 11.91 -2.13 4.57
CA ALA A 70 12.95 -1.39 5.29
C ALA A 70 12.52 -1.01 6.73
N THR A 71 11.28 -0.52 6.89
CA THR A 71 10.71 -0.19 8.21
C THR A 71 10.59 -1.43 9.10
N ALA A 72 10.23 -2.58 8.52
CA ALA A 72 10.06 -3.84 9.25
C ALA A 72 11.40 -4.37 9.78
N VAL A 73 12.46 -4.33 8.97
CA VAL A 73 13.83 -4.70 9.39
C VAL A 73 14.28 -3.84 10.58
N ALA A 74 14.05 -2.53 10.49
CA ALA A 74 14.46 -1.59 11.53
C ALA A 74 13.65 -1.69 12.82
N SER A 75 12.41 -2.19 12.76
CA SER A 75 11.58 -2.41 13.97
C SER A 75 12.14 -3.53 14.88
N GLY A 76 13.11 -4.32 14.39
CA GLY A 76 13.90 -5.26 15.19
C GLY A 76 15.20 -4.68 15.76
N GLU A 77 15.60 -3.48 15.33
CA GLU A 77 16.81 -2.78 15.75
C GLU A 77 16.44 -1.53 16.57
N LYS A 78 17.30 -1.09 17.49
CA LYS A 78 17.01 0.09 18.35
C LYS A 78 17.06 1.42 17.60
N SER A 79 17.51 1.44 16.36
CA SER A 79 17.66 2.64 15.55
C SER A 79 17.39 2.32 14.07
N LEU A 80 16.72 3.21 13.36
CA LEU A 80 16.58 3.18 11.90
C LEU A 80 17.73 4.00 11.27
N PRO A 81 18.84 3.38 10.83
CA PRO A 81 19.86 4.10 10.07
C PRO A 81 19.24 4.68 8.80
N ASN A 82 19.55 5.95 8.50
CA ASN A 82 18.99 6.72 7.39
C ASN A 82 17.46 6.92 7.46
N GLY A 83 16.88 6.99 8.66
CA GLY A 83 15.44 7.21 8.83
C GLY A 83 14.90 8.47 8.14
N GLU A 84 15.66 9.57 8.13
CA GLU A 84 15.29 10.80 7.42
C GLU A 84 15.24 10.59 5.90
N GLU A 85 16.18 9.81 5.33
CA GLU A 85 16.18 9.46 3.91
C GLU A 85 14.98 8.58 3.56
N LEU A 86 14.67 7.61 4.42
CA LEU A 86 13.50 6.74 4.23
C LEU A 86 12.19 7.54 4.33
N LEU A 87 12.12 8.52 5.25
CA LEU A 87 10.98 9.42 5.35
C LEU A 87 10.84 10.31 4.11
N ALA A 88 11.94 10.87 3.60
CA ALA A 88 11.94 11.65 2.36
C ALA A 88 11.48 10.79 1.17
N LYS A 89 11.85 9.51 1.13
CA LYS A 89 11.37 8.56 0.12
C LYS A 89 9.86 8.32 0.22
N VAL A 90 9.32 8.20 1.44
CA VAL A 90 7.86 8.14 1.66
C VAL A 90 7.18 9.38 1.11
N GLU A 91 7.67 10.57 1.44
CA GLU A 91 7.11 11.85 0.98
C GLU A 91 7.14 11.98 -0.55
N SER A 92 8.26 11.60 -1.18
CA SER A 92 8.37 11.56 -2.65
C SER A 92 7.36 10.59 -3.26
N THR A 93 7.20 9.40 -2.66
CA THR A 93 6.26 8.38 -3.15
C THR A 93 4.80 8.84 -2.99
N ILE A 94 4.47 9.56 -1.92
CA ILE A 94 3.15 10.18 -1.72
C ILE A 94 2.87 11.23 -2.81
N LYS A 95 3.88 12.03 -3.16
CA LYS A 95 3.75 13.01 -4.26
C LYS A 95 3.48 12.30 -5.59
N GLU A 96 4.25 11.26 -5.91
CA GLU A 96 4.03 10.45 -7.12
C GLU A 96 2.64 9.81 -7.14
N LEU A 97 2.17 9.29 -6.00
CA LEU A 97 0.83 8.75 -5.85
C LEU A 97 -0.25 9.80 -6.12
N THR A 98 -0.05 11.03 -5.63
CA THR A 98 -0.95 12.16 -5.90
C THR A 98 -0.99 12.49 -7.38
N ASP A 99 0.19 12.56 -8.02
CA ASP A 99 0.31 12.82 -9.46
C ASP A 99 -0.41 11.73 -10.27
N VAL A 100 -0.26 10.45 -9.90
CA VAL A 100 -1.01 9.33 -10.53
C VAL A 100 -2.51 9.44 -10.31
N GLY A 101 -2.96 9.83 -9.12
CA GLY A 101 -4.37 10.07 -8.83
C GLY A 101 -5.02 11.05 -9.80
N THR A 102 -4.29 12.08 -10.23
CA THR A 102 -4.80 13.04 -11.25
C THR A 102 -4.93 12.42 -12.65
N LEU A 103 -4.06 11.46 -13.00
CA LEU A 103 -4.07 10.78 -14.30
C LEU A 103 -5.18 9.71 -14.41
N MET A 104 -5.69 9.22 -13.26
CA MET A 104 -6.75 8.21 -13.21
C MET A 104 -8.03 8.64 -13.94
N GLY A 105 -8.36 9.94 -13.94
CA GLY A 105 -9.52 10.46 -14.66
C GLY A 105 -9.40 10.31 -16.18
N GLY A 106 -8.18 10.50 -16.71
CA GLY A 106 -7.87 10.27 -18.12
C GLY A 106 -7.96 8.78 -18.49
N ALA A 107 -7.38 7.91 -17.67
CA ALA A 107 -7.45 6.45 -17.87
C ALA A 107 -8.90 5.91 -17.80
N ALA A 108 -9.71 6.44 -16.86
CA ALA A 108 -11.13 6.09 -16.77
C ALA A 108 -11.92 6.56 -18.01
N SER A 109 -11.63 7.77 -18.50
CA SER A 109 -12.25 8.30 -19.73
C SER A 109 -11.86 7.46 -20.94
N ALA A 110 -10.58 7.10 -21.07
CA ALA A 110 -10.08 6.24 -22.14
C ALA A 110 -10.77 4.87 -22.15
N LEU A 111 -11.02 4.28 -20.97
CA LEU A 111 -11.75 3.01 -20.86
C LEU A 111 -13.13 3.06 -21.51
N THR A 112 -13.87 4.16 -21.36
CA THR A 112 -15.22 4.32 -21.94
C THR A 112 -15.20 4.34 -23.47
N SER A 113 -14.06 4.70 -24.07
CA SER A 113 -13.89 4.77 -25.52
C SER A 113 -13.48 3.42 -26.14
N VAL A 114 -13.20 2.40 -25.32
CA VAL A 114 -12.80 1.06 -25.80
C VAL A 114 -14.02 0.27 -26.28
N LYS A 115 -14.17 0.14 -27.60
CA LYS A 115 -15.31 -0.60 -28.22
C LYS A 115 -15.08 -2.11 -28.34
N ASN A 116 -13.83 -2.55 -28.42
CA ASN A 116 -13.50 -3.97 -28.60
C ASN A 116 -13.69 -4.73 -27.26
N PRO A 117 -14.56 -5.74 -27.17
CA PRO A 117 -14.85 -6.42 -25.90
C PRO A 117 -13.66 -7.11 -25.24
N LEU A 118 -12.73 -7.68 -26.03
CA LEU A 118 -11.53 -8.32 -25.50
C LEU A 118 -10.56 -7.29 -24.91
N LYS A 119 -10.35 -6.18 -25.62
CA LYS A 119 -9.54 -5.06 -25.11
C LYS A 119 -10.18 -4.40 -23.89
N LEU A 120 -11.50 -4.27 -23.88
CA LEU A 120 -12.25 -3.71 -22.75
C LEU A 120 -12.02 -4.54 -21.49
N LYS A 121 -12.07 -5.87 -21.58
CA LYS A 121 -11.80 -6.75 -20.44
C LYS A 121 -10.39 -6.56 -19.89
N SER A 122 -9.37 -6.50 -20.74
CA SER A 122 -7.99 -6.25 -20.29
C SER A 122 -7.82 -4.84 -19.71
N ALA A 123 -8.41 -3.82 -20.34
CA ALA A 123 -8.33 -2.44 -19.90
C ALA A 123 -9.01 -2.22 -18.54
N THR A 124 -10.17 -2.85 -18.32
CA THR A 124 -10.85 -2.84 -17.01
C THR A 124 -10.00 -3.52 -15.95
N LYS A 125 -9.38 -4.67 -16.25
CA LYS A 125 -8.48 -5.35 -15.32
C LYS A 125 -7.29 -4.45 -14.94
N SER A 126 -6.66 -3.82 -15.93
CA SER A 126 -5.53 -2.92 -15.72
C SER A 126 -5.92 -1.68 -14.90
N LEU A 127 -7.08 -1.07 -15.19
CA LEU A 127 -7.56 0.08 -14.41
C LEU A 127 -7.93 -0.31 -12.98
N ASN A 128 -8.50 -1.49 -12.75
CA ASN A 128 -8.80 -1.97 -11.40
C ASN A 128 -7.51 -2.20 -10.60
N TYR A 129 -6.49 -2.82 -11.20
CA TYR A 129 -5.17 -2.92 -10.58
C TYR A 129 -4.63 -1.54 -10.16
N ALA A 130 -4.71 -0.54 -11.04
CA ALA A 130 -4.27 0.81 -10.71
C ALA A 130 -5.05 1.42 -9.53
N LYS A 131 -6.37 1.22 -9.47
CA LYS A 131 -7.22 1.67 -8.35
C LYS A 131 -6.85 0.98 -7.04
N ASP A 132 -6.63 -0.33 -7.08
CA ASP A 132 -6.29 -1.12 -5.90
C ASP A 132 -4.93 -0.68 -5.34
N VAL A 133 -3.94 -0.44 -6.22
CA VAL A 133 -2.64 0.13 -5.83
C VAL A 133 -2.81 1.52 -5.21
N VAL A 134 -3.59 2.40 -5.85
CA VAL A 134 -3.79 3.78 -5.33
C VAL A 134 -4.44 3.76 -3.95
N ALA A 135 -5.44 2.90 -3.74
CA ALA A 135 -6.10 2.73 -2.45
C ALA A 135 -5.13 2.18 -1.38
N ALA A 136 -4.44 1.07 -1.69
CA ALA A 136 -3.54 0.44 -0.75
C ALA A 136 -2.34 1.34 -0.41
N ALA A 137 -1.68 1.95 -1.40
CA ALA A 137 -0.56 2.86 -1.17
C ALA A 137 -0.99 4.15 -0.46
N GLY A 138 -2.21 4.63 -0.72
CA GLY A 138 -2.77 5.83 -0.09
C GLY A 138 -2.95 5.70 1.43
N GLU A 139 -3.18 4.49 1.92
CA GLU A 139 -3.24 4.21 3.36
C GLU A 139 -1.89 3.74 3.92
N GLU A 140 -1.11 2.98 3.14
CA GLU A 140 0.14 2.38 3.60
C GLU A 140 1.26 3.42 3.76
N LEU A 141 1.41 4.36 2.83
CA LEU A 141 2.48 5.36 2.92
C LEU A 141 2.36 6.26 4.16
N PRO A 142 1.19 6.81 4.53
CA PRO A 142 1.02 7.55 5.78
C PRO A 142 1.28 6.69 7.02
N TYR A 143 0.86 5.43 7.01
CA TYR A 143 1.15 4.49 8.09
C TYR A 143 2.66 4.30 8.25
N GLN A 144 3.38 4.00 7.16
CA GLN A 144 4.84 3.88 7.16
C GLN A 144 5.53 5.16 7.63
N ALA A 145 5.08 6.35 7.20
CA ALA A 145 5.60 7.62 7.68
C ALA A 145 5.48 7.76 9.22
N LYS A 146 4.35 7.36 9.80
CA LYS A 146 4.13 7.37 11.26
C LYS A 146 5.11 6.42 11.95
N LEU A 147 5.31 5.22 11.42
CA LEU A 147 6.25 4.24 11.99
C LEU A 147 7.69 4.75 11.97
N ILE A 148 8.13 5.25 10.81
CA ILE A 148 9.47 5.78 10.61
C ILE A 148 9.72 6.96 11.55
N LYS A 149 8.78 7.90 11.67
CA LYS A 149 8.89 9.03 12.61
C LYS A 149 9.03 8.56 14.06
N ASN A 150 8.27 7.54 14.47
CA ASN A 150 8.39 6.98 15.81
C ASN A 150 9.75 6.29 16.05
N LEU A 151 10.28 5.59 15.04
CA LEU A 151 11.61 4.97 15.11
C LEU A 151 12.74 6.01 15.15
N ILE A 152 12.58 7.15 14.49
CA ILE A 152 13.51 8.29 14.55
C ILE A 152 13.46 8.94 15.94
N ALA A 153 12.25 9.22 16.45
CA ALA A 153 12.05 9.92 17.72
C ALA A 153 12.29 9.05 18.97
N GLY A 154 12.30 7.73 18.82
CA GLY A 154 12.60 6.75 19.88
C GLY A 154 14.09 6.50 20.12
N ASN A 155 14.97 7.24 19.44
CA ASN A 155 16.41 7.33 19.71
C ASN A 155 16.72 8.47 20.68
#